data_AF-A0A3D4U0U0-F1
#
_entry.id   AF-A0A3D4U0U0-F1
#
_cell.length_a   1.000
_cell.length_b   1.000
_cell.length_c   1.000
_cell.angle_alpha   90.00
_cell.angle_beta   90.00
_cell.angle_gamma   90.00
#
_symmetry.space_group_name_H-M   'P 1'
#
loop_
_entity.id
_entity.type
_entity.pdbx_description
1 polymer ?
#
loop_
_entity_poly.entity_id
_entity_poly.type
_entity_poly.pdbx_seq_one_letter_code
_entity_poly.pdbx_strand_id
1 'polypeptide(L)'
;MINKFLDYIKSKIGCGYVWGSQGQTLTPELLNYFKKSFGEKHYDFGTTHASKWLGNQCFDCSGLVVAALNELGLIKMDYTAAGLYGICKNLKKTELRAGDLVFCKGTSINHVGVYVGNGEVIEAKGTAYGVVKSKLVSIHAPA
;
A
#
# COMPACT_ATOMS: atom_id res chain seq x y z
N MET A 1 15.52 8.05 11.54
CA MET A 1 15.14 7.00 10.57
C MET A 1 13.63 6.81 10.55
N ILE A 2 12.98 6.53 11.69
CA ILE A 2 11.52 6.38 11.76
C ILE A 2 10.72 7.61 11.31
N ASN A 3 11.16 8.83 11.65
CA ASN A 3 10.48 10.05 11.19
C ASN A 3 10.51 10.18 9.67
N LYS A 4 11.67 9.90 9.03
CA LYS A 4 11.77 9.92 7.56
C LYS A 4 10.83 8.91 6.90
N PHE A 5 10.68 7.72 7.49
CA PHE A 5 9.71 6.72 7.03
C PHE A 5 8.28 7.26 7.13
N LEU A 6 7.90 7.80 8.29
CA LEU A 6 6.57 8.36 8.51
C LEU A 6 6.29 9.57 7.60
N ASP A 7 7.28 10.44 7.39
CA ASP A 7 7.17 11.62 6.52
C ASP A 7 6.98 11.19 5.07
N TYR A 8 7.74 10.18 4.61
CA TYR A 8 7.53 9.58 3.29
C TYR A 8 6.10 9.05 3.16
N ILE A 9 5.65 8.19 4.08
CA ILE A 9 4.31 7.60 4.03
C ILE A 9 3.21 8.68 4.03
N LYS A 10 3.34 9.71 4.88
CA LYS A 10 2.40 10.85 4.92
C LYS A 10 2.39 11.66 3.63
N SER A 11 3.55 11.84 2.99
CA SER A 11 3.65 12.57 1.72
C SER A 11 2.90 11.90 0.57
N LYS A 12 2.55 10.61 0.70
CA LYS A 12 1.85 9.84 -0.34
C LYS A 12 0.32 9.86 -0.21
N ILE A 13 -0.24 10.47 0.84
CA ILE A 13 -1.69 10.64 0.95
C ILE A 13 -2.20 11.42 -0.27
N GLY A 14 -3.20 10.88 -0.96
CA GLY A 14 -3.74 11.42 -2.21
C GLY A 14 -3.16 10.84 -3.49
N CYS A 15 -2.06 10.05 -3.41
CA CYS A 15 -1.58 9.26 -4.54
C CYS A 15 -2.61 8.18 -4.94
N GLY A 16 -2.52 7.73 -6.20
CA GLY A 16 -3.44 6.73 -6.73
C GLY A 16 -3.15 5.31 -6.23
N TYR A 17 -4.08 4.40 -6.54
CA TYR A 17 -3.90 2.97 -6.31
C TYR A 17 -3.95 2.20 -7.62
N VAL A 18 -2.92 1.40 -7.86
CA VAL A 18 -2.86 0.43 -8.97
C VAL A 18 -2.13 -0.81 -8.48
N TRP A 19 -2.73 -1.99 -8.70
CA TRP A 19 -2.13 -3.26 -8.32
C TRP A 19 -0.74 -3.45 -8.96
N GLY A 20 0.27 -3.82 -8.17
CA GLY A 20 1.65 -4.02 -8.62
C GLY A 20 2.49 -2.74 -8.70
N SER A 21 1.93 -1.57 -8.39
CA SER A 21 2.67 -0.30 -8.43
C SER A 21 3.37 0.02 -7.11
N GLN A 22 4.51 0.71 -7.20
CA GLN A 22 5.38 1.08 -6.08
C GLN A 22 5.85 2.54 -6.15
N GLY A 23 5.02 3.42 -6.72
CA GLY A 23 5.32 4.85 -6.86
C GLY A 23 5.64 5.29 -8.28
N GLN A 24 5.43 4.43 -9.28
CA GLN A 24 5.47 4.87 -10.68
C GLN A 24 4.28 5.79 -10.98
N THR A 25 4.49 6.77 -11.87
CA THR A 25 3.39 7.51 -12.50
C THR A 25 2.67 6.58 -13.48
N LEU A 26 1.35 6.44 -13.34
CA LEU A 26 0.58 5.55 -14.18
C LEU A 26 0.45 6.12 -15.61
N THR A 27 1.02 5.42 -16.58
CA THR A 27 0.81 5.67 -18.02
C THR A 27 -0.13 4.60 -18.61
N PRO A 28 -0.72 4.84 -19.80
CA PRO A 28 -1.51 3.82 -20.49
C PRO A 28 -0.71 2.53 -20.75
N GLU A 29 0.57 2.65 -21.11
CA GLU A 29 1.46 1.52 -21.38
C GLU A 29 1.72 0.72 -20.11
N LEU A 30 1.99 1.41 -18.99
CA LEU A 30 2.21 0.77 -17.71
C LEU A 30 0.94 0.07 -17.19
N LEU A 31 -0.22 0.70 -17.35
CA LEU A 31 -1.50 0.07 -17.00
C LEU A 31 -1.75 -1.18 -17.85
N ASN A 32 -1.48 -1.13 -19.15
CA ASN A 32 -1.60 -2.29 -20.04
C ASN A 32 -0.61 -3.40 -19.67
N TYR A 33 0.62 -3.04 -19.33
CA TYR A 33 1.62 -3.98 -18.82
C TYR A 33 1.10 -4.70 -17.57
N PHE A 34 0.62 -3.95 -16.57
CA PHE A 34 0.07 -4.50 -15.34
C PHE A 34 -1.16 -5.39 -15.56
N LYS A 35 -2.07 -5.00 -16.46
CA LYS A 35 -3.20 -5.84 -16.88
C LYS A 35 -2.76 -7.17 -17.46
N LYS A 36 -1.72 -7.19 -18.31
CA LYS A 36 -1.17 -8.42 -18.89
C LYS A 36 -0.45 -9.28 -17.87
N SER A 37 0.32 -8.68 -16.96
CA SER A 37 1.10 -9.41 -15.95
C SER A 37 0.25 -10.01 -14.84
N PHE A 38 -0.79 -9.31 -14.40
CA PHE A 38 -1.56 -9.67 -13.21
C PHE A 38 -3.02 -10.03 -13.50
N GLY A 39 -3.51 -9.78 -14.72
CA GLY A 39 -4.87 -10.05 -15.15
C GLY A 39 -5.80 -8.84 -14.99
N GLU A 40 -6.66 -8.61 -15.99
CA GLU A 40 -7.52 -7.42 -16.09
C GLU A 40 -8.47 -7.23 -14.90
N LYS A 41 -8.92 -8.33 -14.28
CA LYS A 41 -9.83 -8.32 -13.13
C LYS A 41 -9.33 -7.52 -11.92
N HIS A 42 -8.03 -7.22 -11.85
CA HIS A 42 -7.44 -6.43 -10.75
C HIS A 42 -7.52 -4.92 -10.97
N TYR A 43 -7.97 -4.48 -12.15
CA TYR A 43 -7.90 -3.07 -12.56
C TYR A 43 -9.27 -2.46 -12.82
N ASP A 44 -10.28 -3.28 -13.11
CA ASP A 44 -11.61 -2.85 -13.49
C ASP A 44 -12.66 -3.61 -12.64
N PHE A 45 -13.35 -2.88 -11.76
CA PHE A 45 -14.32 -3.41 -10.80
C PHE A 45 -15.64 -2.64 -10.91
N GLY A 46 -16.61 -3.19 -11.64
CA GLY A 46 -17.89 -2.52 -11.85
C GLY A 46 -17.69 -1.14 -12.48
N THR A 47 -17.96 -0.08 -11.71
CA THR A 47 -17.80 1.33 -12.14
C THR A 47 -16.45 1.95 -11.75
N THR A 48 -15.59 1.22 -11.05
CA THR A 48 -14.28 1.70 -10.61
C THR A 48 -13.18 1.15 -11.50
N HIS A 49 -12.45 2.03 -12.17
CA HIS A 49 -11.40 1.69 -13.13
C HIS A 49 -10.06 2.31 -12.73
N ALA A 50 -8.98 1.53 -12.82
CA ALA A 50 -7.63 2.00 -12.53
C ALA A 50 -7.19 3.14 -13.46
N SER A 51 -7.80 3.25 -14.66
CA SER A 51 -7.57 4.35 -15.60
C SER A 51 -7.88 5.73 -15.01
N LYS A 52 -8.70 5.84 -13.95
CA LYS A 52 -8.94 7.11 -13.25
C LYS A 52 -7.65 7.72 -12.67
N TRP A 53 -6.63 6.90 -12.45
CA TRP A 53 -5.35 7.32 -11.88
C TRP A 53 -4.27 7.62 -12.92
N LEU A 54 -4.60 7.61 -14.22
CA LEU A 54 -3.64 7.99 -15.27
C LEU A 54 -3.05 9.38 -14.98
N GLY A 55 -1.73 9.49 -15.14
CA GLY A 55 -0.96 10.70 -14.83
C GLY A 55 -0.63 10.90 -13.36
N ASN A 56 -1.16 10.07 -12.44
CA ASN A 56 -0.85 10.14 -11.01
C ASN A 56 0.22 9.12 -10.61
N GLN A 57 1.02 9.48 -9.60
CA GLN A 57 1.85 8.52 -8.88
C GLN A 57 0.95 7.50 -8.16
N CYS A 58 1.21 6.21 -8.34
CA CYS A 58 0.36 5.13 -7.81
C CYS A 58 1.14 4.14 -6.95
N PHE A 59 0.46 3.56 -5.96
CA PHE A 59 0.98 2.50 -5.10
C PHE A 59 -0.07 1.40 -4.91
N ASP A 60 0.36 0.15 -4.76
CA ASP A 60 -0.42 -0.86 -4.05
C ASP A 60 -0.05 -0.88 -2.55
N CYS A 61 -0.72 -1.75 -1.77
CA CYS A 61 -0.56 -1.75 -0.32
C CYS A 61 0.88 -2.04 0.13
N SER A 62 1.49 -3.10 -0.39
CA SER A 62 2.88 -3.46 -0.10
C SER A 62 3.87 -2.52 -0.78
N GLY A 63 3.57 -2.08 -2.00
CA GLY A 63 4.38 -1.16 -2.79
C GLY A 63 4.58 0.18 -2.10
N LEU A 64 3.58 0.69 -1.37
CA LEU A 64 3.72 1.88 -0.53
C LEU A 64 4.81 1.70 0.54
N VAL A 65 4.80 0.56 1.23
CA VAL A 65 5.77 0.24 2.28
C VAL A 65 7.15 -0.03 1.69
N VAL A 66 7.22 -0.85 0.63
CA VAL A 66 8.46 -1.20 -0.07
C VAL A 66 9.15 0.04 -0.61
N ALA A 67 8.42 0.95 -1.26
CA ALA A 67 8.98 2.20 -1.77
C ALA A 67 9.58 3.06 -0.65
N ALA A 68 8.89 3.18 0.48
CA ALA A 68 9.39 3.93 1.64
C ALA A 68 10.66 3.30 2.25
N LEU A 69 10.72 1.98 2.32
CA LEU A 69 11.90 1.26 2.84
C LEU A 69 13.08 1.31 1.86
N ASN A 70 12.81 1.27 0.56
CA ASN A 70 13.82 1.37 -0.50
C ASN A 70 14.44 2.78 -0.53
N GLU A 71 13.62 3.84 -0.45
CA GLU A 71 14.07 5.24 -0.35
C GLU A 71 15.01 5.45 0.85
N LEU A 72 14.79 4.71 1.94
CA LEU A 72 15.63 4.73 3.13
C LEU A 72 16.84 3.79 3.08
N GLY A 73 17.01 3.03 2.00
CA GLY A 73 18.10 2.06 1.83
C GLY A 73 18.01 0.84 2.74
N LEU A 74 16.82 0.54 3.29
CA LEU A 74 16.61 -0.55 4.25
C LEU A 74 16.36 -1.90 3.60
N ILE A 75 15.85 -1.90 2.37
CA ILE A 75 15.61 -3.10 1.57
C ILE A 75 16.08 -2.90 0.14
N LYS A 76 16.38 -4.00 -0.54
CA LYS A 76 16.81 -4.01 -1.96
C LYS A 76 15.93 -4.86 -2.87
N MET A 77 14.98 -5.61 -2.28
CA MET A 77 14.10 -6.51 -3.00
C MET A 77 12.64 -6.14 -2.76
N ASP A 78 11.80 -6.60 -3.67
CA ASP A 78 10.36 -6.45 -3.57
C ASP A 78 9.76 -7.44 -2.54
N TYR A 79 8.66 -7.04 -1.91
CA TYR A 79 7.91 -7.86 -0.96
C TYR A 79 6.41 -7.68 -1.14
N THR A 80 5.68 -8.80 -1.09
CA THR A 80 4.23 -8.78 -0.92
C THR A 80 3.85 -8.45 0.52
N ALA A 81 2.57 -8.14 0.81
CA ALA A 81 2.10 -7.97 2.18
C ALA A 81 2.40 -9.20 3.07
N ALA A 82 2.25 -10.42 2.53
CA ALA A 82 2.61 -11.65 3.23
C ALA A 82 4.13 -11.80 3.42
N GLY A 83 4.93 -11.39 2.44
CA GLY A 83 6.39 -11.36 2.55
C GLY A 83 6.88 -10.41 3.65
N LEU A 84 6.33 -9.19 3.69
CA LEU A 84 6.59 -8.22 4.76
C LEU A 84 6.19 -8.79 6.13
N TYR A 85 5.02 -9.42 6.23
CA TYR A 85 4.58 -10.07 7.47
C TYR A 85 5.57 -11.15 7.94
N GLY A 86 6.09 -11.97 7.03
CA GLY A 86 7.03 -13.05 7.36
C GLY A 86 8.39 -12.59 7.89
N ILE A 87 8.80 -11.35 7.58
CA ILE A 87 10.05 -10.75 8.08
C ILE A 87 9.83 -9.82 9.28
N CYS A 88 8.57 -9.54 9.65
CA CYS A 88 8.24 -8.69 10.79
C CYS A 88 8.23 -9.47 12.10
N LYS A 89 8.58 -8.76 13.19
CA LYS A 89 8.30 -9.24 14.55
C LYS A 89 6.84 -8.97 14.88
N ASN A 90 6.13 -9.98 15.38
CA ASN A 90 4.78 -9.82 15.88
C ASN A 90 4.75 -8.99 17.18
N LEU A 91 3.84 -8.01 17.22
CA LEU A 91 3.61 -7.14 18.37
C LEU A 91 2.16 -7.30 18.86
N LYS A 92 1.93 -7.09 20.16
CA LYS A 92 0.57 -6.97 20.69
C LYS A 92 0.00 -5.61 20.30
N LYS A 93 -1.33 -5.51 20.15
CA LYS A 93 -2.00 -4.23 19.83
C LYS A 93 -1.69 -3.11 20.83
N THR A 94 -1.49 -3.45 22.09
CA THR A 94 -1.11 -2.51 23.16
C THR A 94 0.31 -1.95 23.01
N GLU A 95 1.13 -2.55 22.16
CA GLU A 95 2.53 -2.17 21.93
C GLU A 95 2.70 -1.33 20.66
N LEU A 96 1.61 -1.09 19.91
CA LEU A 96 1.63 -0.35 18.64
C LEU A 96 2.19 1.07 18.80
N ARG A 97 3.18 1.39 17.97
CA ARG A 97 3.84 2.69 17.86
C ARG A 97 3.83 3.17 16.42
N ALA A 98 3.84 4.49 16.24
CA ALA A 98 3.89 5.06 14.90
C ALA A 98 5.11 4.52 14.12
N GLY A 99 4.83 3.96 12.95
CA GLY A 99 5.78 3.30 12.06
C GLY A 99 5.65 1.78 12.02
N ASP A 100 4.90 1.18 12.95
CA ASP A 100 4.59 -0.25 12.90
C ASP A 100 3.68 -0.58 11.71
N LEU A 101 3.91 -1.75 11.10
CA LEU A 101 3.07 -2.26 10.03
C LEU A 101 1.85 -2.98 10.60
N VAL A 102 0.68 -2.71 10.02
CA VAL A 102 -0.58 -3.34 10.37
C VAL A 102 -1.04 -4.17 9.18
N PHE A 103 -1.36 -5.44 9.44
CA PHE A 103 -1.71 -6.40 8.40
C PHE A 103 -3.16 -6.85 8.55
N CYS A 104 -3.85 -7.02 7.42
CA CYS A 104 -5.16 -7.69 7.39
C CYS A 104 -4.99 -9.12 6.87
N LYS A 105 -5.83 -10.00 7.40
CA LYS A 105 -5.89 -11.41 7.02
C LYS A 105 -7.28 -11.73 6.47
N GLY A 106 -7.33 -12.20 5.23
CA GLY A 106 -8.47 -12.94 4.67
C GLY A 106 -8.22 -14.44 4.89
N THR A 107 -8.11 -15.21 3.81
CA THR A 107 -7.57 -16.58 3.86
C THR A 107 -6.07 -16.57 4.23
N SER A 108 -5.34 -15.58 3.73
CA SER A 108 -3.94 -15.29 4.03
C SER A 108 -3.75 -13.79 4.29
N ILE A 109 -2.54 -13.37 4.67
CA ILE A 109 -2.20 -11.93 4.73
C ILE A 109 -2.32 -11.36 3.32
N ASN A 110 -3.22 -10.40 3.14
CA ASN A 110 -3.58 -9.87 1.84
C ASN A 110 -3.52 -8.34 1.76
N HIS A 111 -3.25 -7.67 2.88
CA HIS A 111 -3.17 -6.22 2.93
C HIS A 111 -2.23 -5.74 4.04
N VAL A 112 -1.63 -4.58 3.83
CA VAL A 112 -0.75 -3.91 4.78
C VAL A 112 -0.96 -2.40 4.76
N GLY A 113 -0.90 -1.78 5.94
CA GLY A 113 -0.83 -0.34 6.13
C GLY A 113 0.20 0.02 7.20
N VAL A 114 0.45 1.32 7.38
CA VAL A 114 1.40 1.85 8.36
C VAL A 114 0.65 2.56 9.47
N TYR A 115 0.79 2.09 10.71
CA TYR A 115 0.23 2.78 11.87
C TYR A 115 0.96 4.11 12.08
N VAL A 116 0.21 5.21 12.20
CA VAL A 116 0.79 6.56 12.34
C VAL A 116 0.48 7.21 13.69
N GLY A 117 -0.01 6.42 14.65
CA GLY A 117 -0.42 6.88 15.98
C GLY A 117 -1.91 7.22 16.06
N ASN A 118 -2.40 7.46 17.28
CA ASN A 118 -3.77 7.93 17.55
C ASN A 118 -4.89 7.07 16.94
N GLY A 119 -4.67 5.76 16.80
CA GLY A 119 -5.65 4.87 16.17
C GLY A 119 -5.81 5.08 14.67
N GLU A 120 -4.81 5.67 13.99
CA GLU A 120 -4.83 5.98 12.56
C GLU A 120 -3.79 5.16 11.79
N VAL A 121 -4.13 4.83 10.54
CA VAL A 121 -3.28 4.08 9.60
C VAL A 121 -3.23 4.84 8.28
N ILE A 122 -2.09 4.80 7.59
CA ILE A 122 -1.99 5.19 6.18
C ILE A 122 -1.85 3.92 5.34
N GLU A 123 -2.68 3.81 4.32
CA GLU A 123 -2.78 2.61 3.47
C GLU A 123 -3.11 2.99 2.02
N ALA A 124 -2.65 2.17 1.09
CA ALA A 124 -3.15 2.20 -0.28
C ALA A 124 -4.42 1.32 -0.33
N LYS A 125 -5.60 1.95 -0.19
CA LYS A 125 -6.87 1.28 0.16
C LYS A 125 -7.61 0.63 -1.01
N GLY A 126 -7.03 0.66 -2.21
CA GLY A 126 -7.67 0.14 -3.42
C GLY A 126 -8.06 1.23 -4.41
N THR A 127 -8.43 0.79 -5.60
CA THR A 127 -8.62 1.63 -6.80
C THR A 127 -9.62 2.77 -6.59
N ALA A 128 -10.67 2.56 -5.81
CA ALA A 128 -11.67 3.60 -5.54
C ALA A 128 -11.07 4.81 -4.80
N TYR A 129 -10.11 4.57 -3.89
CA TYR A 129 -9.69 5.53 -2.87
C TYR A 129 -8.25 6.03 -3.04
N GLY A 130 -7.32 5.22 -3.54
CA GLY A 130 -5.90 5.57 -3.56
C GLY A 130 -5.22 5.39 -2.19
N VAL A 131 -4.19 6.18 -1.94
CA VAL A 131 -3.49 6.24 -0.65
C VAL A 131 -4.21 7.22 0.27
N VAL A 132 -4.68 6.73 1.42
CA VAL A 132 -5.51 7.50 2.35
C VAL A 132 -5.07 7.28 3.78
N LYS A 133 -5.48 8.20 4.66
CA LYS A 133 -5.45 8.00 6.11
C LYS A 133 -6.80 7.46 6.57
N SER A 134 -6.80 6.32 7.24
CA SER A 134 -7.98 5.64 7.76
C SER A 134 -7.88 5.37 9.26
N LYS A 135 -8.98 4.93 9.88
CA LYS A 135 -8.96 4.46 11.26
C LYS A 135 -8.46 3.02 11.31
N LEU A 136 -7.66 2.69 12.32
CA LEU A 136 -7.12 1.34 12.55
C LEU A 136 -8.21 0.27 12.61
N VAL A 137 -9.39 0.62 13.13
CA VAL A 137 -10.55 -0.29 13.20
C VAL A 137 -11.23 -0.52 11.85
N SER A 138 -10.94 0.31 10.85
CA SER A 138 -11.55 0.29 9.52
C SER A 138 -10.59 -0.22 8.45
N ILE A 139 -9.38 -0.65 8.82
CA ILE A 139 -8.42 -1.23 7.89
C ILE A 139 -8.94 -2.60 7.42
N HIS A 140 -9.02 -2.78 6.11
CA HIS A 140 -9.46 -4.02 5.48
C HIS A 140 -8.76 -4.17 4.14
N ALA A 141 -8.70 -5.41 3.64
CA ALA A 141 -8.20 -5.64 2.28
C ALA A 141 -9.07 -4.90 1.27
N PRO A 142 -8.49 -4.30 0.20
CA PRO A 142 -9.26 -3.75 -0.89
C PRO A 142 -10.22 -4.81 -1.43
N ALA A 143 -11.49 -4.43 -1.62
CA ALA A 143 -12.45 -5.22 -2.37
C ALA A 143 -12.16 -5.11 -3.87
#